data_AF-A0A1G5PHM3-F1
#
_entry.id   AF-A0A1G5PHM3-F1
#
_cell.length_a   1.000
_cell.length_b   1.000
_cell.length_c   1.000
_cell.angle_alpha   90.00
_cell.angle_beta   90.00
_cell.angle_gamma   90.00
#
_symmetry.space_group_name_H-M   'P 1'
#
loop_
_entity.id
_entity.type
_entity.pdbx_description
1 polymer ?
#
loop_
_entity_poly.entity_id
_entity_poly.type
_entity_poly.pdbx_seq_one_letter_code
_entity_poly.pdbx_strand_id
1 'polypeptide(L)'
;MLGYWIVVSTQTPEERDAIIDRKKSVLAEWETGVGGIRWLEKLVEEGKATKLRGDGYPNRYTSTANIVLPLITGDAIKPADDGIWVFGMDEGEEYTQPPGWMGKVNLRPERIRTCPTDAALTIDAWDQS
;
A
#
# COMPACT_ATOMS: atom_id res chain seq x y z
N MET A 1 -7.98 -13.34 -5.22
CA MET A 1 -7.05 -12.21 -4.99
C MET A 1 -6.53 -11.70 -6.31
N LEU A 2 -7.04 -10.56 -6.72
CA LEU A 2 -6.69 -9.80 -7.94
C LEU A 2 -5.50 -8.88 -7.70
N GLY A 3 -5.28 -8.51 -6.45
CA GLY A 3 -4.29 -7.53 -6.09
C GLY A 3 -4.55 -6.96 -4.70
N TYR A 4 -3.98 -5.80 -4.45
CA TYR A 4 -4.11 -5.08 -3.21
C TYR A 4 -4.54 -3.64 -3.45
N TRP A 5 -5.46 -3.16 -2.61
CA TRP A 5 -5.66 -1.74 -2.40
C TRP A 5 -4.79 -1.28 -1.22
N ILE A 6 -3.77 -0.47 -1.53
CA ILE A 6 -2.81 0.03 -0.56
C ILE A 6 -3.24 1.41 -0.07
N VAL A 7 -3.23 1.61 1.25
CA VAL A 7 -3.50 2.89 1.90
C VAL A 7 -2.36 3.23 2.86
N VAL A 8 -1.75 4.40 2.67
CA VAL A 8 -0.72 4.95 3.56
C VAL A 8 -1.31 6.09 4.37
N SER A 9 -1.15 6.06 5.69
CA SER A 9 -1.73 7.06 6.60
C SER A 9 -0.82 7.38 7.79
N THR A 10 -1.00 8.55 8.38
CA THR A 10 -0.33 8.96 9.63
C THR A 10 -1.03 8.46 10.89
N GLN A 11 -2.14 7.75 10.74
CA GLN A 11 -2.87 7.18 11.88
C GLN A 11 -2.09 6.01 12.46
N THR A 12 -2.22 5.80 13.77
CA THR A 12 -1.74 4.55 14.37
C THR A 12 -2.61 3.37 13.91
N PRO A 13 -2.10 2.13 14.01
CA PRO A 13 -2.89 0.93 13.73
C PRO A 13 -4.23 0.90 14.48
N GLU A 14 -4.25 1.35 15.74
CA GLU A 14 -5.44 1.36 16.60
C GLU A 14 -6.46 2.41 16.12
N GLU A 15 -5.99 3.60 15.72
CA GLU A 15 -6.86 4.65 15.16
C GLU A 15 -7.50 4.23 13.83
N ARG A 16 -6.79 3.43 13.01
CA ARG A 16 -7.32 2.86 11.77
C ARG A 16 -8.49 1.90 12.02
N ASP A 17 -8.40 1.13 13.10
CA ASP A 17 -9.44 0.19 13.52
C ASP A 17 -10.67 0.91 14.09
N ALA A 18 -10.48 2.07 14.73
CA ALA A 18 -11.55 2.85 15.35
C ALA A 18 -12.48 3.64 14.38
N ILE A 19 -12.23 3.60 13.05
CA ILE A 19 -13.02 4.30 12.00
C ILE A 19 -13.13 5.83 12.20
N ILE A 20 -12.27 6.44 13.02
CA ILE A 20 -12.31 7.90 13.22
C ILE A 20 -11.66 8.59 12.00
N ASP A 21 -12.48 9.31 11.23
CA ASP A 21 -12.11 10.22 10.12
C ASP A 21 -10.92 9.78 9.24
N ARG A 22 -10.98 8.53 8.77
CA ARG A 22 -9.93 7.86 7.97
C ARG A 22 -9.40 8.72 6.81
N LYS A 23 -10.25 9.54 6.20
CA LYS A 23 -9.90 10.32 5.01
C LYS A 23 -9.00 11.51 5.32
N LYS A 24 -8.89 12.00 6.56
CA LYS A 24 -8.04 13.15 6.90
C LYS A 24 -6.56 12.81 7.04
N SER A 25 -6.26 11.58 7.42
CA SER A 25 -4.89 11.14 7.71
C SER A 25 -4.24 10.34 6.58
N VAL A 26 -4.98 10.06 5.51
CA VAL A 26 -4.45 9.38 4.31
C VAL A 26 -3.51 10.31 3.55
N LEU A 27 -2.32 9.78 3.27
CA LEU A 27 -1.27 10.43 2.48
C LEU A 27 -1.28 9.95 1.03
N ALA A 28 -1.56 8.67 0.81
CA ALA A 28 -1.62 8.07 -0.52
C ALA A 28 -2.50 6.82 -0.52
N GLU A 29 -3.12 6.55 -1.67
CA GLU A 29 -3.86 5.31 -1.93
C GLU A 29 -3.74 4.89 -3.40
N TRP A 30 -3.62 3.59 -3.65
CA TRP A 30 -3.53 3.04 -5.01
C TRP A 30 -3.83 1.54 -5.05
N GLU A 31 -4.11 1.05 -6.24
CA GLU A 31 -4.33 -0.37 -6.50
C GLU A 31 -3.12 -0.96 -7.21
N THR A 32 -2.85 -2.23 -6.95
CA THR A 32 -1.72 -2.94 -7.56
C THR A 32 -2.00 -4.43 -7.61
N GLY A 33 -1.34 -5.15 -8.52
CA GLY A 33 -1.52 -6.59 -8.66
C GLY A 33 -0.93 -7.36 -7.47
N VAL A 34 -0.99 -8.69 -7.54
CA VAL A 34 -0.54 -9.60 -6.47
C VAL A 34 0.92 -9.41 -6.02
N GLY A 35 1.77 -8.83 -6.87
CA GLY A 35 3.17 -8.53 -6.54
C GLY A 35 3.38 -7.19 -5.82
N GLY A 36 2.35 -6.36 -5.67
CA GLY A 36 2.48 -4.97 -5.25
C GLY A 36 2.79 -4.72 -3.78
N ILE A 37 2.81 -5.76 -2.95
CA ILE A 37 3.27 -5.68 -1.55
C ILE A 37 4.74 -6.11 -1.37
N ARG A 38 5.43 -6.59 -2.42
CA ARG A 38 6.82 -7.09 -2.31
C ARG A 38 7.78 -6.03 -1.76
N TRP A 39 7.56 -4.75 -2.08
CA TRP A 39 8.38 -3.67 -1.53
C TRP A 39 8.20 -3.52 -0.01
N LEU A 40 7.01 -3.79 0.54
CA LEU A 40 6.75 -3.78 1.97
C LEU A 40 7.44 -4.96 2.65
N GLU A 41 7.33 -6.16 2.08
CA GLU A 41 8.00 -7.35 2.60
C GLU A 41 9.53 -7.16 2.61
N LYS A 42 10.09 -6.57 1.56
CA LYS A 42 11.52 -6.20 1.52
C LYS A 42 11.90 -5.21 2.63
N LEU A 43 11.07 -4.20 2.91
CA LEU A 43 11.33 -3.28 4.03
C LEU A 43 11.27 -4.00 5.38
N VAL A 44 10.40 -5.00 5.54
CA VAL A 44 10.34 -5.82 6.75
C VAL A 44 11.61 -6.66 6.90
N GLU A 45 12.07 -7.31 5.83
CA GLU A 45 13.33 -8.07 5.80
C GLU A 45 14.54 -7.18 6.13
N GLU A 46 14.56 -5.94 5.65
CA GLU A 46 15.61 -4.95 5.93
C GLU A 46 15.52 -4.32 7.32
N GLY A 47 14.50 -4.66 8.13
CA GLY A 47 14.26 -4.06 9.45
C GLY A 47 13.80 -2.60 9.40
N LYS A 48 13.37 -2.12 8.23
CA LYS A 48 12.88 -0.75 7.98
C LYS A 48 11.36 -0.61 8.15
N ALA A 49 10.65 -1.73 8.16
CA ALA A 49 9.23 -1.80 8.45
C ALA A 49 8.95 -2.97 9.41
N THR A 50 7.79 -2.95 10.04
CA THR A 50 7.30 -4.06 10.87
C THR A 50 5.92 -4.47 10.37
N LYS A 51 5.73 -5.76 10.10
CA LYS A 51 4.42 -6.33 9.79
C LYS A 51 3.69 -6.61 11.11
N LEU A 52 2.55 -5.94 11.30
CA LEU A 52 1.75 -6.00 12.53
C LEU A 52 0.63 -7.05 12.45
N ARG A 53 0.09 -7.28 11.25
CA ARG A 53 -0.99 -8.25 11.00
C ARG A 53 -0.81 -8.91 9.63
N GLY A 54 -1.06 -10.22 9.55
CA GLY A 54 -0.97 -10.99 8.30
C GLY A 54 -1.74 -12.31 8.27
N ASP A 55 -2.58 -12.55 9.28
CA ASP A 55 -3.49 -13.70 9.43
C ASP A 55 -4.87 -13.47 8.77
N GLY A 56 -4.99 -12.39 8.00
CA GLY A 56 -6.19 -11.96 7.27
C GLY A 56 -5.97 -10.58 6.65
N TYR A 57 -7.03 -9.98 6.14
CA TYR A 57 -6.96 -8.64 5.55
C TYR A 57 -7.47 -7.56 6.51
N PRO A 58 -6.82 -6.39 6.57
CA PRO A 58 -5.65 -6.01 5.76
C PRO A 58 -4.36 -6.63 6.30
N ASN A 59 -3.41 -6.88 5.40
CA ASN A 59 -2.01 -6.98 5.79
C ASN A 59 -1.57 -5.59 6.26
N ARG A 60 -1.15 -5.47 7.52
CA ARG A 60 -0.80 -4.18 8.11
C ARG A 60 0.69 -4.08 8.41
N TYR A 61 1.27 -2.96 8.02
CA TYR A 61 2.67 -2.63 8.23
C TYR A 61 2.80 -1.27 8.91
N THR A 62 3.91 -1.06 9.60
CA THR A 62 4.34 0.25 10.09
C THR A 62 5.78 0.53 9.71
N SER A 63 6.07 1.80 9.39
CA SER A 63 7.41 2.31 9.05
C SER A 63 7.43 3.83 9.24
N THR A 64 8.59 4.46 9.14
CA THR A 64 8.74 5.92 9.30
C THR A 64 8.55 6.66 7.97
N ALA A 65 8.07 7.90 8.04
CA ALA A 65 7.77 8.72 6.87
C ALA A 65 8.99 8.98 5.97
N ASN A 66 10.19 9.17 6.53
CA ASN A 66 11.43 9.35 5.77
C ASN A 66 11.80 8.13 4.91
N ILE A 67 11.30 6.93 5.24
CA ILE A 67 11.53 5.71 4.45
C ILE A 67 10.44 5.59 3.39
N VAL A 68 9.17 5.72 3.79
CA VAL A 68 8.03 5.43 2.91
C VAL A 68 7.75 6.54 1.91
N LEU A 69 7.78 7.81 2.33
CA LEU A 69 7.38 8.93 1.47
C LEU A 69 8.22 9.04 0.20
N PRO A 70 9.57 8.94 0.23
CA PRO A 70 10.37 8.97 -0.99
C PRO A 70 10.04 7.82 -1.95
N LEU A 71 9.67 6.63 -1.42
CA LEU A 71 9.33 5.47 -2.24
C LEU A 71 8.02 5.66 -3.00
N ILE A 72 6.98 6.17 -2.33
CA ILE A 72 5.64 6.34 -2.93
C ILE A 72 5.54 7.59 -3.81
N THR A 73 6.43 8.57 -3.63
CA THR A 73 6.51 9.76 -4.51
C THR A 73 7.44 9.55 -5.71
N GLY A 74 8.29 8.52 -5.67
CA GLY A 74 9.11 8.07 -6.79
C GLY A 74 8.53 6.80 -7.43
N ASP A 75 9.38 6.06 -8.14
CA ASP A 75 8.98 4.84 -8.86
C ASP A 75 9.36 3.55 -8.12
N ALA A 76 9.91 3.64 -6.90
CA ALA A 76 10.48 2.50 -6.19
C ALA A 76 9.44 1.49 -5.66
N ILE A 77 8.16 1.86 -5.64
CA ILE A 77 7.04 0.97 -5.30
C ILE A 77 6.47 0.22 -6.50
N LYS A 78 6.94 0.51 -7.72
CA LYS A 78 6.47 -0.19 -8.91
C LYS A 78 6.84 -1.68 -8.79
N PRO A 79 5.86 -2.60 -8.88
CA PRO A 79 6.17 -4.02 -8.84
C PRO A 79 6.99 -4.39 -10.08
N ALA A 80 7.88 -5.39 -9.93
CA ALA A 80 8.64 -5.90 -11.07
C ALA A 80 7.71 -6.51 -12.12
N ASP A 81 8.08 -6.34 -13.40
CA ASP A 81 7.36 -6.92 -14.55
C ASP A 81 7.64 -8.45 -14.71
N ASP A 82 8.17 -9.10 -13.66
CA ASP A 82 8.57 -10.52 -13.61
C ASP A 82 7.55 -11.44 -12.90
N GLY A 83 6.40 -10.89 -12.54
CA GLY A 83 5.32 -11.57 -11.84
C GLY A 83 4.43 -12.47 -12.71
N ILE A 84 3.28 -12.84 -12.15
CA ILE A 84 2.30 -13.74 -12.76
C ILE A 84 1.22 -12.91 -13.46
N TRP A 85 0.77 -13.35 -14.64
CA TRP A 85 -0.43 -12.81 -15.29
C TRP A 85 -1.69 -13.20 -14.52
N VAL A 86 -2.54 -12.23 -14.22
CA VAL A 86 -3.84 -12.49 -13.60
C VAL A 86 -4.92 -12.45 -14.67
N PHE A 87 -5.71 -13.51 -14.75
CA PHE A 87 -6.87 -13.63 -15.63
C PHE A 87 -8.10 -13.75 -14.74
N GLY A 88 -9.17 -13.03 -15.07
CA GLY A 88 -10.42 -13.10 -14.31
C GLY A 88 -11.61 -12.62 -15.12
N MET A 89 -12.78 -12.73 -14.50
CA MET A 89 -14.02 -12.16 -14.99
C MET A 89 -14.63 -11.31 -13.88
N ASP A 90 -14.96 -10.07 -14.18
CA ASP A 90 -15.68 -9.17 -13.29
C ASP A 90 -16.95 -8.68 -14.00
N GLU A 91 -18.09 -8.78 -13.33
CA GLU A 91 -19.42 -8.47 -13.90
C GLU A 91 -19.73 -9.08 -15.29
N GLY A 92 -19.07 -10.20 -15.64
CA GLY A 92 -19.23 -10.86 -16.94
C GLY A 92 -18.28 -10.36 -18.04
N GLU A 93 -17.38 -9.43 -17.73
CA GLU A 93 -16.30 -9.00 -18.62
C GLU A 93 -14.98 -9.70 -18.24
N GLU A 94 -14.35 -10.32 -19.23
CA GLU A 94 -13.00 -10.88 -19.06
C GLU A 94 -11.97 -9.76 -18.94
N TYR A 95 -11.09 -9.85 -17.95
CA TYR A 95 -9.94 -8.97 -17.82
C TYR A 95 -8.65 -9.74 -17.68
N THR A 96 -7.57 -9.09 -18.10
CA THR A 96 -6.19 -9.56 -17.92
C THR A 96 -5.39 -8.46 -17.26
N GLN A 97 -4.67 -8.80 -16.20
CA GLN A 97 -3.71 -7.90 -15.57
C GLN A 97 -2.29 -8.43 -15.81
N PRO A 98 -1.41 -7.62 -16.42
CA PRO A 98 -0.04 -8.02 -16.64
C PRO A 98 0.74 -8.08 -15.31
N PRO A 99 1.85 -8.83 -15.27
CA PRO A 99 2.88 -8.67 -14.25
C PRO A 99 3.27 -7.21 -14.09
N GLY A 100 3.60 -6.79 -12.87
CA GLY A 100 3.98 -5.40 -12.61
C GLY A 100 2.83 -4.39 -12.60
N TRP A 101 1.58 -4.83 -12.80
CA TRP A 101 0.44 -3.91 -12.84
C TRP A 101 0.31 -3.08 -11.55
N MET A 102 0.17 -1.77 -11.74
CA MET A 102 -0.04 -0.79 -10.69
C MET A 102 -0.90 0.34 -11.26
N GLY A 103 -1.97 0.66 -10.54
CA GLY A 103 -2.81 1.82 -10.83
C GLY A 103 -2.10 3.14 -10.52
N LYS A 104 -2.77 4.25 -10.84
CA LYS A 104 -2.25 5.58 -10.51
C LYS A 104 -2.20 5.78 -9.00
N VAL A 105 -1.06 6.26 -8.51
CA VAL A 105 -0.89 6.62 -7.10
C VAL A 105 -1.62 7.93 -6.81
N ASN A 106 -2.66 7.88 -5.97
CA ASN A 106 -3.41 9.06 -5.55
C ASN A 106 -2.75 9.68 -4.32
N LEU A 107 -1.74 10.50 -4.56
CA LEU A 107 -1.04 11.25 -3.53
C LEU A 107 -1.93 12.39 -2.98
N ARG A 108 -1.71 12.78 -1.72
CA ARG A 108 -2.24 14.00 -1.09
C ARG A 108 -1.07 14.95 -0.79
N PRO A 109 -0.59 15.73 -1.77
CA PRO A 109 0.68 16.47 -1.68
C PRO A 109 0.75 17.41 -0.48
N GLU A 110 -0.34 18.14 -0.19
CA GLU A 110 -0.38 19.07 0.95
C GLU A 110 -0.12 18.36 2.28
N ARG A 111 -0.64 17.15 2.46
CA ARG A 111 -0.46 16.38 3.70
C ARG A 111 0.92 15.75 3.79
N ILE A 112 1.44 15.29 2.65
CA ILE A 112 2.80 14.76 2.55
C ILE A 112 3.80 15.85 2.92
N ARG A 113 3.61 17.08 2.44
CA ARG A 113 4.49 18.23 2.75
C ARG A 113 4.48 18.63 4.22
N THR A 114 3.35 18.44 4.91
CA THR A 114 3.22 18.75 6.35
C THR A 114 3.54 17.55 7.25
N CYS A 115 3.82 16.38 6.68
CA CYS A 115 4.09 15.16 7.44
C CYS A 115 5.52 15.23 8.01
N PRO A 116 5.72 15.10 9.34
CA PRO A 116 7.05 15.00 9.92
C PRO A 116 7.81 13.80 9.35
N THR A 117 9.10 13.95 9.09
CA THR A 117 9.92 12.89 8.48
C THR A 117 10.13 11.69 9.40
N ASP A 118 10.03 11.87 10.70
CA ASP A 118 10.09 10.84 11.74
C ASP A 118 8.72 10.28 12.12
N ALA A 119 7.63 10.77 11.51
CA ALA A 119 6.29 10.29 11.82
C ALA A 119 6.15 8.80 11.50
N ALA A 120 5.57 8.06 12.44
CA ALA A 120 5.16 6.68 12.21
C ALA A 120 3.97 6.67 11.23
N LEU A 121 4.10 5.86 10.18
CA LEU A 121 3.05 5.64 9.20
C LEU A 121 2.50 4.23 9.35
N THR A 122 1.20 4.11 9.10
CA THR A 122 0.52 2.83 8.96
C THR A 122 0.20 2.60 7.49
N ILE A 123 0.57 1.42 7.00
CA ILE A 123 0.30 0.97 5.64
C ILE A 123 -0.64 -0.24 5.72
N ASP A 124 -1.84 -0.09 5.17
CA ASP A 124 -2.79 -1.18 5.02
C ASP A 124 -2.78 -1.68 3.58
N ALA A 125 -2.67 -2.99 3.39
CA ALA A 125 -2.87 -3.66 2.10
C ALA A 125 -4.11 -4.57 2.18
N TRP A 126 -5.19 -4.11 1.57
CA TRP A 126 -6.49 -4.81 1.52
C TRP A 126 -6.56 -5.74 0.32
N ASP A 127 -7.12 -6.93 0.49
CA ASP A 127 -7.37 -7.83 -0.65
C ASP A 127 -8.34 -7.17 -1.62
N GLN A 128 -8.05 -7.33 -2.91
CA GLN A 128 -9.05 -7.18 -3.95
C GLN A 128 -9.49 -8.58 -4.34
N SER A 129 -10.47 -9.14 -3.64
CA SER A 129 -11.07 -10.45 -3.94
C SER A 129 -12.32 -10.31 -4.77
#